data_AF-A0A950YEI3-F1
#
_entry.id   AF-A0A950YEI3-F1
#
_cell.length_a   1.000
_cell.length_b   1.000
_cell.length_c   1.000
_cell.angle_alpha   90.00
_cell.angle_beta   90.00
_cell.angle_gamma   90.00
#
_symmetry.space_group_name_H-M   'P 1'
#
loop_
_entity.id
_entity.type
_entity.pdbx_description
1 polymer ?
#
loop_
_entity_poly.entity_id
_entity_poly.type
_entity_poly.pdbx_seq_one_letter_code
_entity_poly.pdbx_strand_id
1 'polypeptide(L)' 'GFSTRQIAEQLYLSPHTVNDHLKSIFDKVGVSSRRELTATILQQQYLPRAKAGQPLGPSGFYLEPDARDSKRH' A
#
# COMPACT_ATOMS: atom_id res chain seq x y z
N GLY A 1 -9.26 -6.13 -4.92
CA GLY A 1 -8.43 -6.54 -3.76
C GLY A 1 -9.04 -7.76 -3.11
N PHE A 2 -8.24 -8.55 -2.38
CA PHE A 2 -8.72 -9.77 -1.70
C PHE A 2 -9.89 -9.51 -0.76
N SER A 3 -10.84 -10.44 -0.69
CA SER A 3 -11.91 -10.41 0.31
C SER A 3 -11.35 -10.67 1.72
N THR A 4 -12.09 -10.29 2.77
CA THR A 4 -11.70 -10.64 4.16
C THR A 4 -11.50 -12.14 4.34
N ARG A 5 -12.30 -12.96 3.66
CA ARG A 5 -12.17 -14.42 3.68
C ARG A 5 -10.86 -14.89 3.02
N GLN A 6 -10.52 -14.34 1.87
CA GLN A 6 -9.27 -14.68 1.18
C GLN A 6 -8.03 -14.26 2.00
N ILE A 7 -8.10 -13.09 2.67
CA ILE A 7 -7.05 -12.63 3.58
C ILE A 7 -6.92 -13.59 4.78
N ALA A 8 -8.06 -13.99 5.37
CA ALA A 8 -8.10 -14.94 6.47
C ALA A 8 -7.47 -16.29 6.10
N GLU A 9 -7.80 -16.81 4.91
CA GLU A 9 -7.22 -18.05 4.37
C GLU A 9 -5.71 -17.93 4.14
N GLN A 10 -5.23 -16.83 3.55
CA GLN A 10 -3.80 -16.62 3.29
C GLN A 10 -2.96 -16.42 4.55
N LEU A 11 -3.54 -15.82 5.59
CA LEU A 11 -2.85 -15.52 6.85
C LEU A 11 -3.10 -16.58 7.94
N TYR A 12 -3.88 -17.62 7.66
CA TYR A 12 -4.31 -18.63 8.65
C TYR A 12 -4.99 -18.01 9.88
N LEU A 13 -5.80 -16.97 9.66
CA LEU A 13 -6.55 -16.26 10.70
C LEU A 13 -8.06 -16.46 10.56
N SER A 14 -8.81 -16.19 11.63
CA SER A 14 -10.26 -16.12 11.51
C SER A 14 -10.70 -14.84 10.76
N PRO A 15 -11.82 -14.86 10.02
CA PRO A 15 -12.36 -13.64 9.40
C PRO A 15 -12.65 -12.52 10.40
N HIS A 16 -12.98 -12.85 11.65
CA HIS A 16 -13.19 -11.89 12.74
C HIS A 16 -11.88 -11.19 13.11
N THR A 17 -10.79 -11.95 13.29
CA THR A 17 -9.46 -11.41 13.59
C THR A 17 -8.97 -10.48 12.46
N VAL A 18 -9.19 -10.84 11.20
CA VAL A 18 -8.88 -9.95 10.06
C VAL A 18 -9.68 -8.65 10.13
N ASN A 19 -10.98 -8.72 10.45
CA ASN A 19 -11.80 -7.51 10.59
C ASN A 19 -11.30 -6.61 11.74
N ASP A 20 -10.88 -7.18 12.86
CA ASP A 20 -10.33 -6.41 13.99
C ASP A 20 -9.01 -5.74 13.62
N HIS A 21 -8.14 -6.43 12.89
CA HIS A 21 -6.93 -5.82 12.34
C HIS A 21 -7.26 -4.67 11.38
N LEU A 22 -8.23 -4.85 10.48
CA LEU A 22 -8.64 -3.79 9.55
C LEU A 22 -9.18 -2.56 10.30
N LYS A 23 -10.01 -2.76 11.33
CA LYS A 23 -10.48 -1.66 12.20
C LYS A 23 -9.32 -0.92 12.85
N SER A 24 -8.38 -1.65 13.47
CA SER A 24 -7.22 -1.02 14.10
C SER A 24 -6.37 -0.22 13.11
N ILE A 25 -6.21 -0.71 11.87
CA ILE A 25 -5.50 0.02 10.81
C ILE A 25 -6.29 1.28 10.41
N PHE A 26 -7.60 1.16 10.24
CA PHE A 26 -8.47 2.27 9.88
C PHE A 26 -8.44 3.37 10.95
N ASP A 27 -8.53 3.01 12.23
CA ASP A 27 -8.45 3.94 13.35
C ASP A 27 -7.08 4.66 13.38
N LYS A 28 -5.99 3.93 13.17
CA LYS A 28 -4.63 4.50 13.14
C LYS A 28 -4.41 5.47 11.99
N VAL A 29 -5.04 5.24 10.84
CA VAL A 29 -4.89 6.07 9.64
C VAL A 29 -5.96 7.18 9.59
N GLY A 30 -7.01 7.09 10.42
CA GLY A 30 -8.12 8.04 10.44
C GLY A 30 -9.10 7.90 9.27
N VAL A 31 -9.33 6.66 8.80
CA VAL A 31 -10.27 6.35 7.71
C VAL A 31 -11.36 5.40 8.20
N SER A 32 -12.47 5.28 7.47
CA SER A 32 -13.62 4.44 7.87
C SER A 32 -13.78 3.17 7.01
N SER A 33 -13.05 3.08 5.90
CA SER A 33 -13.22 1.98 4.95
C SER A 33 -11.93 1.59 4.24
N ARG A 34 -11.93 0.37 3.69
CA ARG A 34 -10.84 -0.12 2.84
C ARG A 34 -10.62 0.76 1.60
N ARG A 35 -11.71 1.28 1.03
CA ARG A 35 -11.64 2.15 -0.16
C ARG A 35 -10.97 3.48 0.19
N GLU A 36 -11.33 4.07 1.33
CA GLU A 36 -10.68 5.28 1.84
C GLU A 36 -9.22 5.03 2.14
N LEU A 37 -8.87 3.93 2.80
CA LEU A 37 -7.46 3.57 3.03
C LEU A 37 -6.66 3.51 1.71
N THR A 38 -7.18 2.82 0.70
CA THR A 38 -6.52 2.75 -0.62
C THR A 38 -6.39 4.12 -1.27
N ALA A 39 -7.43 4.96 -1.21
CA ALA A 39 -7.39 6.31 -1.74
C ALA A 39 -6.36 7.18 -1.03
N THR A 40 -6.27 7.09 0.30
CA THR A 40 -5.29 7.79 1.12
C THR A 40 -3.86 7.36 0.75
N ILE A 41 -3.60 6.06 0.65
CA ILE A 41 -2.28 5.54 0.25
C ILE A 41 -1.93 6.01 -1.17
N LEU A 42 -2.87 5.91 -2.12
CA LEU A 42 -2.65 6.39 -3.49
C LEU A 42 -2.27 7.87 -3.51
N GLN A 43 -3.03 8.72 -2.81
CA GLN A 43 -2.81 10.16 -2.79
C GLN A 43 -1.53 10.57 -2.08
N GLN A 44 -1.22 9.95 -0.94
CA GLN A 44 -0.08 10.35 -0.12
C GLN A 44 1.24 9.74 -0.57
N GLN A 45 1.22 8.51 -1.09
CA GLN A 45 2.44 7.75 -1.36
C GLN A 45 2.70 7.58 -2.85
N TYR A 46 1.67 7.35 -3.66
CA TYR A 46 1.87 7.04 -5.08
C TYR A 46 1.85 8.28 -5.95
N LEU A 47 0.84 9.15 -5.83
CA LEU A 47 0.71 10.30 -6.73
C LEU A 47 1.90 11.28 -6.68
N PRO A 48 2.52 11.60 -5.53
CA PRO A 48 3.66 12.51 -5.51
C PRO A 48 4.87 11.94 -6.27
N ARG A 49 5.13 10.64 -6.14
CA ARG A 49 6.25 9.95 -6.83
C ARG A 49 6.02 9.82 -8.33
N ALA A 50 4.78 9.51 -8.74
CA ALA A 50 4.40 9.52 -10.17
C ALA A 50 4.58 10.91 -10.78
N LYS A 51 4.14 11.95 -10.08
CA LYS A 51 4.30 13.36 -10.52
C LYS A 51 5.77 13.77 -10.60
N ALA A 52 6.63 13.22 -9.74
CA ALA A 52 8.08 13.41 -9.78
C ALA A 52 8.77 12.63 -10.92
N GLY A 53 8.03 11.86 -11.73
CA GLY A 53 8.57 11.12 -12.87
C GLY A 53 9.30 9.83 -12.48
N GLN A 54 9.15 9.35 -11.23
CA GLN A 54 9.79 8.11 -10.80
C GLN A 54 9.16 6.91 -11.54
N PRO A 55 9.96 6.04 -12.19
CA PRO A 55 9.43 4.92 -12.96
C PRO A 55 8.84 3.85 -12.03
N LEU A 56 7.68 3.30 -12.42
CA LEU A 56 7.07 2.14 -11.78
C LEU A 56 7.68 0.86 -12.34
N GLY A 57 8.14 -0.03 -11.46
CA GLY A 57 8.62 -1.35 -11.85
C GLY A 57 7.46 -2.32 -12.14
N PRO A 58 7.74 -3.49 -12.74
CA PRO A 58 6.73 -4.52 -13.03
C PRO A 58 5.99 -5.05 -11.79
N SER A 59 6.59 -4.89 -10.60
CA SER A 59 5.99 -5.24 -9.32
C SER A 59 4.92 -4.25 -8.83
N GLY A 60 4.73 -3.13 -9.56
CA GLY A 60 3.85 -2.04 -9.14
C GLY A 60 4.44 -1.13 -8.07
N PHE A 61 5.67 -1.38 -7.64
CA PHE A 61 6.44 -0.49 -6.77
C PHE A 61 7.35 0.41 -7.62
N TYR A 62 7.61 1.63 -7.13
CA TYR A 62 8.57 2.51 -7.78
C TYR A 62 9.97 1.88 -7.72
N LEU A 63 10.70 1.98 -8.82
CA LEU A 63 12.12 1.68 -8.81
C LEU A 63 12.79 2.73 -7.93
N GLU A 64 13.48 2.29 -6.88
CA GLU A 64 14.33 3.19 -6.10
C GLU A 64 15.28 3.90 -7.08
N PRO A 65 15.42 5.24 -7.00
CA PRO A 65 16.38 5.94 -7.84
C PRO A 65 17.74 5.31 -7.59
N ASP A 66 18.32 4.74 -8.63
CA ASP A 66 19.55 3.97 -8.51
C ASP A 66 20.62 4.84 -7.85
N ALA A 67 21.01 4.49 -6.61
CA ALA A 67 22.08 5.16 -5.89
C ALA A 67 23.45 5.05 -6.62
N ARG A 68 23.51 4.31 -7.74
CA ARG A 68 24.73 4.10 -8.54
C ARG A 68 24.96 5.13 -9.64
N ASP A 69 24.00 6.02 -9.95
CA ASP A 69 24.19 7.01 -11.03
C ASP A 69 24.76 8.36 -10.57
N SER A 70 25.11 8.50 -9.28
CA SER A 70 25.79 9.72 -8.77
C SER A 70 27.30 9.74 -9.05
N LYS A 71 27.86 8.72 -9.72
CA LYS A 71 29.29 8.66 -10.09
C LYS A 71 29.52 8.37 -11.58
N ARG A 72 29.00 9.22 -12.46
CA ARG A 72 29.63 9.47 -13.76
C ARG A 72 29.75 10.97 -13.98
N HIS A 73 30.92 11.49 -13.55
CA HIS A 73 31.57 12.62 -14.19
C HIS A 73 31.82 12.30 -15.66
#